data_AF-A0A8T4DH08-F1
#
_entry.id   AF-A0A8T4DH08-F1
#
_cell.length_a   1.000
_cell.length_b   1.000
_cell.length_c   1.000
_cell.angle_alpha   90.00
_cell.angle_beta   90.00
_cell.angle_gamma   90.00
#
_symmetry.space_group_name_H-M   'P 1'
#
loop_
_entity.id
_entity.type
_entity.pdbx_description
1 polymer ?
#
loop_
_entity_poly.entity_id
_entity_poly.type
_entity_poly.pdbx_seq_one_letter_code
_entity_poly.pdbx_strand_id
1 'polypeptide(L)' 'MHLIDLGWDSFFEQHFESYREQGLSAMRVIRENRRNYIACGEHGEFICKLSGTFRFEART' A
#
# COMPACT_ATOMS: atom_id res chain seq x y z
N MET A 1 1.01 14.15 3.31
CA MET A 1 2.36 13.66 3.66
C MET A 1 2.97 13.13 2.38
N HIS A 2 4.22 13.45 2.05
CA HIS A 2 4.84 12.86 0.87
C HIS A 2 5.29 11.43 1.17
N LEU A 3 5.24 10.56 0.18
CA LEU A 3 5.64 9.16 0.35
C LEU A 3 7.12 9.04 0.76
N ILE A 4 7.99 9.93 0.26
CA ILE A 4 9.41 9.97 0.60
C ILE A 4 9.61 10.18 2.11
N ASP A 5 8.83 11.07 2.71
CA ASP A 5 8.86 11.32 4.16
C ASP A 5 8.41 10.08 4.97
N LEU A 6 7.69 9.17 4.33
CA LEU A 6 7.17 7.91 4.90
C LEU A 6 8.09 6.72 4.60
N GLY A 7 9.29 6.97 4.06
CA GLY A 7 10.31 5.96 3.74
C GLY A 7 10.19 5.35 2.35
N TRP A 8 9.49 6.02 1.43
CA TRP A 8 9.46 5.63 0.02
C TRP A 8 10.77 5.97 -0.67
N ASP A 9 11.30 5.04 -1.46
CA ASP A 9 12.54 5.18 -2.20
C ASP A 9 12.47 4.46 -3.56
N SER A 10 13.59 4.44 -4.28
CA SER A 10 13.68 3.79 -5.59
C SER A 10 13.43 2.28 -5.57
N PHE A 11 13.67 1.61 -4.43
CA PHE A 11 13.36 0.18 -4.30
C PHE A 11 11.85 -0.01 -4.38
N PHE A 12 11.07 0.75 -3.62
CA PHE A 12 9.62 0.67 -3.67
C PHE A 12 9.04 1.16 -5.01
N GLU A 13 9.58 2.24 -5.58
CA GLU A 13 9.13 2.74 -6.89
C GLU A 13 9.19 1.64 -7.97
N GLN A 14 10.32 0.93 -8.06
CA GLN A 14 10.51 -0.16 -9.02
C GLN A 14 9.56 -1.34 -8.76
N HIS A 15 9.35 -1.71 -7.50
CA HIS A 15 8.46 -2.81 -7.14
C HIS A 15 6.98 -2.51 -7.36
N PHE A 16 6.59 -1.23 -7.38
CA PHE A 16 5.20 -0.81 -7.53
C PHE A 16 4.85 -0.27 -8.94
N GLU A 17 5.81 -0.19 -9.85
CA GLU A 17 5.65 0.31 -11.23
C GLU A 17 4.47 -0.36 -11.96
N SER A 18 4.32 -1.68 -11.87
CA SER A 18 3.23 -2.41 -12.54
C SER A 18 1.84 -2.02 -12.03
N TYR A 19 1.71 -1.58 -10.78
CA TYR A 19 0.44 -1.06 -10.25
C TYR A 19 0.21 0.37 -10.71
N ARG A 20 1.27 1.18 -10.83
CA ARG A 20 1.19 2.54 -11.37
C ARG A 20 0.71 2.55 -12.82
N GLU A 21 1.20 1.62 -13.65
CA GLU A 21 0.74 1.43 -15.03
C GLU A 21 -0.75 1.06 -15.12
N GLN A 22 -1.31 0.46 -14.07
CA GLN A 22 -2.74 0.16 -13.94
C GLN A 22 -3.57 1.36 -13.44
N GLY A 23 -2.95 2.53 -13.26
CA GLY A 23 -3.60 3.74 -12.72
C GLY A 23 -3.82 3.70 -11.21
N LEU A 24 -3.14 2.81 -10.49
CA LEU A 24 -3.21 2.73 -9.03
C LEU A 24 -2.15 3.65 -8.39
N SER A 25 -2.45 4.15 -7.19
CA SER A 25 -1.52 4.97 -6.41
C SER A 25 -1.04 4.22 -5.19
N ALA A 26 0.28 4.25 -4.95
CA ALA A 26 0.87 3.70 -3.73
C ALA A 26 0.55 4.59 -2.52
N MET A 27 0.32 3.95 -1.37
CA MET A 27 0.08 4.62 -0.09
C MET A 27 0.73 3.84 1.06
N ARG A 28 0.98 4.53 2.17
CA ARG A 28 1.54 3.94 3.39
C ARG A 28 0.43 3.52 4.34
N VAL A 29 0.37 2.25 4.73
CA VAL A 29 -0.51 1.81 5.82
C VAL A 29 0.08 2.27 7.16
N ILE A 30 -0.68 3.05 7.92
CA ILE A 30 -0.26 3.58 9.24
C ILE A 30 -1.01 2.95 10.41
N ARG A 31 -2.13 2.27 10.13
CA ARG A 31 -2.88 1.51 11.14
C ARG A 31 -3.61 0.33 10.51
N GLU A 32 -3.61 -0.79 11.22
CA GLU A 32 -4.48 -1.95 10.95
C GLU A 32 -5.39 -2.20 12.16
N ASN A 33 -6.68 -2.44 11.92
CA ASN A 33 -7.63 -2.87 12.94
C ASN A 33 -8.72 -3.78 12.33
N ARG A 34 -8.66 -5.09 12.63
CA ARG A 34 -9.68 -6.09 12.25
C ARG A 34 -10.19 -5.93 10.81
N ARG A 35 -9.27 -5.93 9.83
CA ARG A 35 -9.51 -5.76 8.38
C ARG A 35 -9.87 -4.35 7.89
N ASN A 36 -9.91 -3.36 8.78
CA ASN A 36 -9.90 -1.96 8.39
C ASN A 36 -8.46 -1.45 8.45
N TYR A 37 -8.07 -0.70 7.43
CA TYR A 37 -6.74 -0.13 7.32
C TYR A 37 -6.87 1.39 7.22
N ILE A 38 -5.95 2.11 7.85
CA ILE A 38 -5.77 3.53 7.58
C ILE A 38 -4.51 3.63 6.73
N ALA A 39 -4.68 4.13 5.51
CA ALA A 39 -3.58 4.43 4.61
C ALA A 39 -3.40 5.94 4.51
N CYS A 40 -2.17 6.41 4.36
CA CYS A 40 -1.88 7.82 4.10
C CYS A 40 -1.02 7.99 2.85
N GLY A 41 -1.23 9.11 2.19
CA GLY A 41 -0.46 9.54 1.03
C GLY A 41 -0.53 11.05 0.85
N GLU A 42 -0.28 11.51 -0.37
CA GLU A 42 -0.25 12.94 -0.70
C GLU A 42 -1.61 13.61 -0.44
N HIS A 43 -2.70 12.89 -0.68
CA HIS A 43 -4.07 13.36 -0.55
C HIS A 43 -4.66 13.22 0.87
N GLY A 44 -3.84 12.87 1.86
CA GLY A 44 -4.27 12.68 3.25
C GLY A 44 -4.49 11.21 3.61
N GLU A 45 -5.39 10.97 4.56
CA GLU A 45 -5.70 9.65 5.11
C GLU A 45 -6.96 9.04 4.48
N PHE A 46 -6.93 7.73 4.30
CA PHE A 46 -7.99 6.94 3.70
C PHE A 46 -8.32 5.73 4.59
N ILE A 47 -9.62 5.47 4.77
CA ILE A 47 -10.10 4.23 5.38
C ILE A 47 -10.21 3.20 4.26
N CYS A 48 -9.38 2.17 4.32
CA CYS A 48 -9.26 1.13 3.32
C CYS A 48 -9.78 -0.20 3.83
N LYS A 49 -10.26 -1.03 2.90
CA LYS A 49 -10.62 -2.43 3.12
C LYS A 49 -9.82 -3.30 2.17
N LEU A 50 -9.59 -4.55 2.55
CA LEU A 50 -9.02 -5.53 1.64
C LEU A 50 -9.99 -5.86 0.51
N SER A 51 -9.50 -5.84 -0.72
CA SER A 51 -10.24 -6.27 -1.92
C SER A 51 -10.30 -7.80 -2.07
N GLY A 52 -9.64 -8.57 -1.18
CA GLY A 52 -9.61 -10.03 -1.23
C GLY A 52 -9.10 -10.68 0.06
N THR A 53 -8.69 -11.94 -0.03
CA THR A 53 -8.11 -12.71 1.09
C THR A 53 -6.67 -13.09 0.82
N PHE A 54 -5.80 -12.95 1.81
CA PHE A 54 -4.43 -13.47 1.73
C PHE A 54 -4.45 -15.00 1.86
N ARG A 55 -3.81 -15.71 0.92
CA ARG A 55 -3.57 -17.16 1.00
C ARG A 55 -2.06 -17.39 1.02
N PHE A 56 -1.58 -18.07 2.06
CA PHE A 56 -0.20 -18.53 2.11
C PHE A 56 -0.07 -19.84 1.32
N GLU A 57 0.83 -19.87 0.34
CA GLU A 57 1.19 -21.10 -0.36
C GLU A 57 2.45 -21.69 0.27
N ALA A 58 2.29 -22.75 1.07
CA ALA A 58 3.41 -23.52 1.57
C ALA A 58 4.01 -24.34 0.41
N ARG A 59 5.27 -24.07 0.04
CA ARG A 59 6.00 -24.93 -0.89
C ARG A 59 6.56 -26.13 -0.11
N THR A 60 6.31 -27.34 -0.60
CA THR A 60 6.89 -28.61 -0.12
C THR A 60 8.14 -28.95 -0.91
#